data_AF-A0A9C9Y4G3-F1
#
_entry.id   AF-A0A9C9Y4G3-F1
#
_cell.length_a   1.000
_cell.length_b   1.000
_cell.length_c   1.000
_cell.angle_alpha   90.00
_cell.angle_beta   90.00
_cell.angle_gamma   90.00
#
_symmetry.space_group_name_H-M   'P 1'
#
loop_
_entity.id
_entity.type
_entity.pdbx_description
1 polymer ?
#
loop_
_entity_poly.entity_id
_entity_poly.type
_entity_poly.pdbx_seq_one_letter_code
_entity_poly.pdbx_strand_id
1 'polypeptide(L)'
;MICNNSLTLLIYMAADNNLDSPAIKDLESIRKASTGSNMNIVVQLDRRPFPNRREGFRYHFKNGKETFVEELGDINSGNPMELKAFIDESSKAAYSSDKLIVIVWGHGSGIDDRNMYDANGEKDYSKVKRYKLFKDKKL
;
A
#
# COMPACT_ATOMS: atom_id res chain seq x y z
N MET A 1 -10.86 -32.25 -9.25
CA MET A 1 -11.02 -30.79 -9.06
C MET A 1 -9.66 -30.26 -8.65
N ILE A 2 -8.94 -29.58 -9.55
CA ILE A 2 -7.68 -28.92 -9.20
C ILE A 2 -8.08 -27.63 -8.49
N CYS A 3 -7.83 -27.52 -7.19
CA CYS A 3 -7.94 -26.25 -6.50
C CYS A 3 -6.83 -25.35 -7.04
N ASN A 4 -7.13 -24.50 -8.01
CA ASN A 4 -6.27 -23.34 -8.27
C ASN A 4 -6.29 -22.52 -6.98
N ASN A 5 -5.12 -22.35 -6.36
CA ASN A 5 -4.94 -21.55 -5.16
C ASN A 5 -4.10 -20.35 -5.57
N SER A 6 -4.73 -19.44 -6.32
CA SER A 6 -4.13 -18.21 -6.81
C SER A 6 -4.14 -17.13 -5.72
N LEU A 7 -3.12 -16.27 -5.72
CA LEU A 7 -2.93 -15.21 -4.74
C LEU A 7 -2.72 -13.86 -5.42
N THR A 8 -3.32 -12.81 -4.90
CA THR A 8 -3.00 -11.44 -5.25
C THR A 8 -2.46 -10.71 -4.03
N LEU A 9 -1.24 -10.18 -4.16
CA LEU A 9 -0.61 -9.28 -3.20
C LEU A 9 -0.78 -7.84 -3.71
N LEU A 10 -1.47 -7.02 -2.93
CA LEU A 10 -1.56 -5.58 -3.15
C LEU A 10 -0.62 -4.89 -2.17
N ILE A 11 0.43 -4.24 -2.66
CA ILE A 11 1.46 -3.61 -1.83
C ILE A 11 1.36 -2.10 -2.01
N TYR A 12 0.93 -1.41 -0.96
CA TYR A 12 0.77 0.04 -0.93
C TYR A 12 1.92 0.67 -0.14
N MET A 13 2.81 1.40 -0.82
CA MET A 13 4.05 1.89 -0.25
C MET A 13 4.03 3.42 -0.15
N ALA A 14 3.94 3.93 1.08
CA ALA A 14 4.02 5.36 1.41
C ALA A 14 5.48 5.77 1.63
N ALA A 15 6.20 6.08 0.54
CA ALA A 15 7.64 6.27 0.54
C ALA A 15 8.11 7.71 0.31
N ASP A 16 7.20 8.68 0.16
CA ASP A 16 7.50 10.13 0.13
C ASP A 16 7.92 10.64 1.52
N ASN A 17 9.07 10.15 1.97
CA ASN A 17 9.74 10.47 3.22
C ASN A 17 11.18 9.87 3.18
N ASN A 18 11.81 9.67 4.34
CA ASN A 18 13.14 9.08 4.43
C ASN A 18 13.19 7.57 4.09
N LEU A 19 12.05 6.93 3.79
CA LEU A 19 11.96 5.55 3.34
C LEU A 19 12.00 5.38 1.81
N ASP A 20 12.15 6.44 1.00
CA ASP A 20 12.23 6.32 -0.47
C ASP A 20 13.31 5.31 -0.93
N SER A 21 14.53 5.43 -0.40
CA SER A 21 15.61 4.50 -0.76
C SER A 21 15.35 3.06 -0.30
N PRO A 22 14.88 2.81 0.95
CA PRO A 22 14.36 1.50 1.34
C PRO A 22 13.26 0.95 0.41
N ALA A 23 12.31 1.77 -0.02
CA ALA A 23 11.21 1.33 -0.88
C ALA A 23 11.72 0.77 -2.22
N ILE A 24 12.76 1.38 -2.79
CA ILE A 24 13.40 0.88 -4.01
C ILE A 24 14.08 -0.48 -3.78
N LYS A 25 14.74 -0.69 -2.63
CA LYS A 25 15.35 -1.99 -2.30
C LYS A 25 14.30 -3.09 -2.11
N ASP A 26 13.15 -2.75 -1.54
CA ASP A 26 12.04 -3.67 -1.39
C ASP A 26 11.38 -3.98 -2.75
N LEU A 27 11.24 -2.99 -3.64
CA LEU A 27 10.78 -3.20 -5.01
C LEU A 27 11.71 -4.14 -5.80
N GLU A 28 13.03 -3.99 -5.66
CA GLU A 28 14.01 -4.94 -6.23
C GLU A 28 13.83 -6.37 -5.68
N SER A 29 13.52 -6.48 -4.39
CA SER A 29 13.29 -7.78 -3.74
C SER A 29 11.97 -8.42 -4.22
N ILE A 30 10.92 -7.63 -4.38
CA ILE A 30 9.63 -8.04 -4.98
C ILE A 30 9.86 -8.53 -6.40
N ARG A 31 10.61 -7.78 -7.22
CA ARG A 31 10.96 -8.17 -8.60
C ARG A 31 11.61 -9.55 -8.62
N LYS A 32 12.61 -9.79 -7.77
CA LYS A 32 13.32 -11.10 -7.67
C LYS A 32 12.41 -12.24 -7.19
N ALA A 33 11.47 -11.97 -6.28
CA ALA A 33 10.58 -12.98 -5.71
C ALA A 33 9.37 -13.30 -6.60
N SER A 34 9.02 -12.44 -7.55
CA SER A 34 7.80 -12.50 -8.37
C SER A 34 7.78 -13.58 -9.46
N THR A 35 8.48 -14.69 -9.30
CA THR A 35 8.70 -15.71 -10.35
C THR A 35 7.56 -16.71 -10.51
N GLY A 36 6.66 -16.84 -9.55
CA GLY A 36 5.52 -17.77 -9.61
C GLY A 36 4.41 -17.30 -10.57
N SER A 37 3.78 -18.25 -11.29
CA SER A 37 2.68 -17.97 -12.22
C SER A 37 1.30 -17.82 -11.56
N ASN A 38 1.13 -18.41 -10.37
CA ASN A 38 -0.12 -18.38 -9.59
C ASN A 38 -0.27 -17.16 -8.67
N MET A 39 0.64 -16.18 -8.78
CA MET A 39 0.62 -14.98 -7.96
C MET A 39 0.61 -13.72 -8.83
N ASN A 40 -0.31 -12.81 -8.53
CA ASN A 40 -0.24 -11.43 -9.00
C ASN A 40 0.34 -10.57 -7.87
N ILE A 41 1.30 -9.71 -8.16
CA ILE A 41 1.72 -8.66 -7.23
C ILE A 41 1.45 -7.32 -7.90
N VAL A 42 0.64 -6.48 -7.28
CA VAL A 42 0.42 -5.10 -7.72
C VAL A 42 1.01 -4.18 -6.66
N VAL A 43 1.90 -3.28 -7.07
CA VAL A 43 2.55 -2.32 -6.17
C VAL A 43 2.10 -0.92 -6.57
N GLN A 44 1.56 -0.16 -5.62
CA GLN A 44 1.42 1.28 -5.73
C GLN A 44 2.46 1.94 -4.82
N LEU A 45 3.36 2.72 -5.42
CA LEU A 45 4.51 3.31 -4.76
C LEU A 45 4.43 4.83 -4.86
N ASP A 46 4.31 5.49 -3.72
CA ASP A 46 4.35 6.95 -3.57
C ASP A 46 5.78 7.36 -3.19
N ARG A 47 6.57 7.81 -4.17
CA ARG A 47 7.99 8.15 -3.96
C ARG A 47 8.19 9.61 -3.60
N ARG A 48 9.36 9.89 -3.01
CA ARG A 48 9.80 11.27 -2.83
C ARG A 48 9.92 11.97 -4.19
N PRO A 49 9.44 13.22 -4.34
CA PRO A 49 9.54 13.94 -5.60
C PRO A 49 11.00 14.13 -6.03
N PHE A 50 11.24 13.95 -7.32
CA PHE A 50 12.46 14.41 -7.99
C PHE A 50 12.36 15.92 -8.27
N PRO A 51 13.49 16.60 -8.57
CA PRO A 51 13.52 18.06 -8.74
C PRO A 51 12.42 18.65 -9.63
N ASN A 52 11.91 17.89 -10.61
CA ASN A 52 10.87 18.35 -11.56
C ASN A 52 9.71 17.36 -11.74
N ARG A 53 9.53 16.36 -10.87
CA ARG A 53 8.51 15.31 -11.05
C ARG A 53 8.05 14.73 -9.73
N ARG A 54 6.72 14.56 -9.59
CA ARG A 54 6.10 13.80 -8.49
C ARG A 54 5.87 12.37 -8.97
N GLU A 55 6.10 11.41 -8.08
CA GLU A 55 6.52 10.06 -8.49
C GLU A 55 5.64 8.98 -7.82
N GLY A 56 4.32 9.11 -7.95
CA GLY A 56 3.39 8.01 -7.73
C GLY A 56 3.40 7.06 -8.92
N PHE A 57 3.59 5.76 -8.68
CA PHE A 57 3.62 4.74 -9.73
C PHE A 57 2.83 3.51 -9.36
N ARG A 58 2.35 2.82 -10.41
CA ARG A 58 1.79 1.48 -10.28
C ARG A 58 2.55 0.47 -11.14
N TYR A 59 2.89 -0.65 -10.53
CA TYR A 59 3.58 -1.77 -11.16
C TYR A 59 2.77 -3.06 -10.97
N HIS A 60 2.88 -3.96 -11.94
CA HIS A 60 2.36 -5.32 -11.84
C HIS A 60 3.48 -6.33 -12.09
N PHE A 61 3.58 -7.33 -11.22
CA PHE A 61 4.54 -8.42 -11.34
C PHE A 61 3.82 -9.76 -11.41
N LYS A 62 4.24 -10.61 -12.35
CA LYS A 62 3.75 -11.97 -12.53
C LYS A 62 4.74 -12.81 -13.32
N ASN A 63 4.98 -14.05 -12.89
CA ASN A 63 5.78 -15.01 -13.65
C ASN A 63 7.17 -14.46 -14.07
N GLY A 64 7.84 -13.76 -13.15
CA GLY A 64 9.16 -13.14 -13.36
C GLY A 64 9.15 -11.87 -14.21
N LYS A 65 7.98 -11.42 -14.66
CA LYS A 65 7.83 -10.21 -15.48
C LYS A 65 7.30 -9.06 -14.64
N GLU A 66 7.98 -7.91 -14.73
CA GLU A 66 7.47 -6.61 -14.32
C GLU A 66 6.78 -5.92 -15.49
N THR A 67 5.66 -5.27 -15.20
CA THR A 67 4.92 -4.41 -16.11
C THR A 67 4.69 -3.08 -15.41
N PHE A 68 5.18 -1.99 -15.99
CA PHE A 68 4.77 -0.64 -15.61
C PHE A 68 3.32 -0.43 -16.03
N VAL A 69 2.45 -0.07 -15.09
CA VAL A 69 1.01 0.09 -15.34
C VAL A 69 0.71 1.55 -15.68
N GLU A 70 1.07 2.47 -14.78
CA GLU A 70 0.79 3.89 -14.94
C GLU A 70 1.65 4.77 -14.01
N GLU A 71 1.78 6.03 -14.41
CA GLU A 71 2.22 7.13 -13.55
C GLU A 71 0.99 7.81 -12.96
N LEU A 72 0.92 7.83 -11.63
CA LEU A 72 -0.19 8.40 -10.86
C LEU A 72 0.04 9.89 -10.54
N GLY A 73 1.27 10.38 -10.70
CA GLY A 73 1.65 11.74 -10.36
C GLY A 73 1.73 11.96 -8.85
N ASP A 74 1.15 13.05 -8.37
CA ASP A 74 1.07 13.35 -6.94
C ASP A 74 -0.05 12.57 -6.28
N ILE A 75 0.29 11.67 -5.35
CA ILE A 75 -0.71 10.93 -4.57
C ILE A 75 -0.50 11.21 -3.09
N ASN A 76 -1.59 11.47 -2.37
CA ASN A 76 -1.53 11.58 -0.92
C ASN A 76 -1.66 10.19 -0.30
N SER A 77 -0.55 9.48 -0.10
CA SER A 77 -0.59 8.12 0.44
C SER A 77 -1.10 8.02 1.89
N GLY A 78 -1.21 9.15 2.61
CA GLY A 78 -1.87 9.23 3.91
C GLY A 78 -3.40 9.36 3.84
N ASN A 79 -3.97 9.63 2.66
CA ASN A 79 -5.42 9.72 2.48
C ASN A 79 -6.01 8.30 2.36
N PRO A 80 -6.91 7.87 3.28
CA PRO A 80 -7.50 6.52 3.23
C PRO A 80 -8.31 6.26 1.94
N MET A 81 -8.78 7.30 1.26
CA MET A 81 -9.47 7.16 -0.02
C MET A 81 -8.54 6.70 -1.14
N GLU A 82 -7.25 7.08 -1.12
CA GLU A 82 -6.26 6.62 -2.09
C GLU A 82 -5.97 5.12 -1.93
N LEU A 83 -5.81 4.66 -0.69
CA LEU A 83 -5.67 3.22 -0.40
C LEU A 83 -6.92 2.44 -0.84
N LYS A 84 -8.11 2.97 -0.56
CA LYS A 84 -9.37 2.35 -1.00
C LYS A 84 -9.43 2.24 -2.53
N ALA A 85 -9.14 3.33 -3.24
CA ALA A 85 -9.13 3.36 -4.70
C ALA A 85 -8.15 2.33 -5.27
N PHE A 86 -6.93 2.26 -4.72
CA PHE A 86 -5.94 1.26 -5.09
C PHE A 86 -6.45 -0.18 -4.93
N ILE A 87 -7.06 -0.51 -3.78
CA ILE A 87 -7.60 -1.84 -3.51
C ILE A 87 -8.74 -2.16 -4.47
N ASP A 88 -9.70 -1.24 -4.65
CA ASP A 88 -10.85 -1.43 -5.51
C ASP A 88 -10.45 -1.61 -6.98
N GLU A 89 -9.47 -0.86 -7.46
CA GLU A 89 -8.96 -0.98 -8.83
C GLU A 89 -8.15 -2.25 -9.03
N SER A 90 -7.27 -2.56 -8.08
CA SER A 90 -6.33 -3.69 -8.20
C SER A 90 -6.96 -5.03 -7.84
N SER A 91 -8.18 -5.07 -7.31
CA SER A 91 -8.95 -6.30 -7.08
C SER A 91 -9.94 -6.62 -8.21
N LYS A 92 -10.04 -5.77 -9.24
CA LYS A 92 -10.86 -6.06 -10.44
C LYS A 92 -10.34 -7.29 -11.20
N ALA A 93 -11.14 -7.75 -12.17
CA ALA A 93 -10.90 -8.98 -12.92
C ALA A 93 -9.49 -9.12 -13.54
N ALA A 94 -8.78 -8.02 -13.82
CA ALA A 94 -7.42 -8.04 -14.34
C ALA A 94 -6.41 -8.74 -13.39
N TYR A 95 -6.67 -8.73 -12.09
CA TYR A 95 -5.79 -9.30 -11.06
C TYR A 95 -6.55 -10.17 -10.06
N SER A 96 -7.72 -10.71 -10.42
CA SER A 96 -8.51 -11.53 -9.50
C SER A 96 -7.78 -12.83 -9.16
N SER A 97 -8.05 -13.31 -7.94
CA SER A 97 -7.49 -14.55 -7.39
C SER A 97 -8.35 -15.05 -6.25
N ASP A 98 -8.07 -16.27 -5.79
CA ASP A 98 -8.81 -16.91 -4.70
C ASP A 98 -8.52 -16.27 -3.33
N LYS A 99 -7.35 -15.65 -3.19
CA LYS A 99 -6.89 -15.00 -1.97
C LYS A 99 -6.33 -13.62 -2.27
N LEU A 100 -6.74 -12.64 -1.47
CA LEU A 100 -6.23 -11.28 -1.53
C LEU A 100 -5.53 -10.94 -0.23
N ILE A 101 -4.30 -10.44 -0.32
CA ILE A 101 -3.57 -9.87 0.82
C ILE A 101 -3.21 -8.44 0.47
N VAL A 102 -3.49 -7.53 1.40
CA VAL A 102 -3.08 -6.13 1.31
C VAL A 102 -1.93 -5.90 2.30
N ILE A 103 -0.82 -5.37 1.80
CA ILE A 103 0.34 -4.97 2.57
C ILE A 103 0.40 -3.45 2.54
N VAL A 104 0.29 -2.82 3.71
CA VAL A 104 0.50 -1.38 3.88
C VAL A 104 1.90 -1.18 4.40
N TRP A 105 2.73 -0.49 3.63
CA TRP A 105 4.15 -0.30 3.86
C TRP A 105 4.46 1.18 4.03
N GLY A 106 5.23 1.52 5.07
CA GLY A 106 5.61 2.87 5.41
C GLY A 106 6.02 2.96 6.88
N HIS A 107 6.09 4.18 7.41
CA HIS A 107 6.24 4.39 8.85
C HIS A 107 5.02 3.88 9.62
N GLY A 108 5.24 3.47 10.87
CA GLY A 108 4.17 3.06 11.77
C GLY A 108 4.44 3.51 13.21
N SER A 109 3.42 4.06 13.86
CA SER A 109 3.45 4.43 15.28
C SER A 109 2.52 3.55 16.14
N GLY A 110 2.02 2.45 15.58
CA GLY A 110 1.07 1.56 16.26
C GLY A 110 -0.27 2.26 16.51
N ILE A 111 -0.77 2.17 17.75
CA ILE A 111 -2.05 2.78 18.17
C ILE A 111 -1.95 4.28 18.50
N ASP A 112 -0.76 4.85 18.39
CA ASP A 112 -0.51 6.24 18.74
C ASP A 112 -1.07 7.16 17.65
N ASP A 113 -2.09 7.93 18.03
CA ASP A 113 -2.82 8.88 17.18
C ASP A 113 -2.22 10.30 17.24
N ARG A 114 -1.06 10.47 17.88
CA ARG A 114 -0.35 11.75 17.89
C ARG A 114 0.03 12.18 16.48
N ASN A 115 -0.41 13.39 16.12
CA ASN A 115 0.09 14.05 14.92
C ASN A 115 1.54 14.51 15.17
N MET A 116 2.52 13.69 14.76
CA MET A 116 3.94 14.01 14.92
C MET A 116 4.41 15.18 14.05
N TYR A 117 3.54 15.69 13.17
CA TYR A 117 3.78 16.84 12.30
C TYR A 117 3.06 18.11 12.77
N ASP A 118 2.33 18.06 13.89
CA ASP A 118 1.84 19.26 14.54
C ASP A 118 2.99 19.95 15.29
N ALA A 119 3.45 21.08 14.77
CA ALA A 119 4.51 21.89 15.38
C ALA A 119 4.16 22.41 16.79
N ASN A 120 2.88 22.37 17.18
CA ASN A 120 2.41 22.81 18.49
C ASN A 120 2.31 21.66 19.52
N GLY A 121 2.50 20.40 19.11
CA GLY A 121 2.47 19.25 20.01
C GLY A 121 1.14 19.06 20.78
N GLU A 122 0.08 19.76 20.40
CA GLU A 122 -1.21 19.64 21.07
C GLU A 122 -1.89 18.35 20.62
N LYS A 123 -2.13 17.48 21.59
CA LYS A 123 -2.88 16.25 21.39
C LYS A 123 -4.35 16.60 21.13
N ASP A 124 -4.73 16.84 19.89
CA ASP A 124 -6.13 17.01 19.51
C ASP A 124 -6.86 15.66 19.45
N TYR A 125 -7.18 15.13 20.62
CA TYR A 125 -8.01 13.93 20.76
C TYR A 125 -9.48 14.15 20.33
N SER A 126 -9.89 15.37 20.00
CA SER A 126 -11.29 15.68 19.65
C SER A 126 -11.66 15.21 18.25
N LYS A 127 -10.68 15.00 17.36
CA LYS A 127 -10.89 14.53 15.99
C LYS A 127 -10.80 13.02 15.83
N VAL A 128 -10.28 12.32 16.83
CA VAL A 128 -10.22 10.85 16.82
C VAL A 128 -11.60 10.30 17.18
N LYS A 129 -12.47 10.14 16.18
CA LYS A 129 -13.63 9.25 16.30
C LYS A 129 -13.11 7.81 16.44
N ARG A 130 -12.74 7.42 17.65
CA ARG A 130 -12.56 6.01 18.00
C ARG A 130 -13.90 5.34 17.76
N TYR A 131 -14.02 4.61 16.66
CA TYR A 131 -15.10 3.64 16.51
C TYR A 131 -15.04 2.73 17.73
N LYS A 132 -16.06 2.80 18.59
CA LYS A 132 -16.21 1.93 19.77
C LYS A 132 -16.42 0.50 19.28
N LEU A 133 -15.36 -0.17 18.86
CA LEU A 133 -15.45 -1.49 18.22
C LEU A 133 -15.54 -2.66 19.21
N PHE A 134 -15.53 -2.41 20.54
CA PHE A 134 -15.49 -3.50 21.52
C PHE A 134 -16.32 -3.30 22.81
N LYS A 135 -17.33 -2.40 22.84
CA LYS A 135 -18.12 -2.24 24.08
C LYS A 135 -19.24 -3.27 24.30
N ASP A 136 -19.63 -4.04 23.29
CA ASP A 136 -20.87 -4.85 23.38
C ASP A 136 -20.69 -6.37 23.28
N LYS A 137 -19.47 -6.90 23.44
CA LYS A 137 -19.30 -8.35 23.64
C LYS A 137 -18.90 -8.62 25.09
N LYS A 138 -19.92 -8.86 25.92
CA LYS A 138 -19.75 -9.68 27.12
C LYS A 138 -19.31 -11.08 26.66
N LEU A 139 -18.14 -11.50 27.13
CA LEU A 139 -17.78 -12.92 27.20
C LEU A 139 -18.70 -13.63 28.20
#